data_AF-A0A382C8Z2-F1
#
_entry.id   AF-A0A382C8Z2-F1
#
_cell.length_a   1.000
_cell.length_b   1.000
_cell.length_c   1.000
_cell.angle_alpha   90.00
_cell.angle_beta   90.00
_cell.angle_gamma   90.00
#
_symmetry.space_group_name_H-M   'P 1'
#
loop_
_entity.id
_entity.type
_entity.pdbx_description
1 polymer ?
#
loop_
_entity_poly.entity_id
_entity_poly.type
_entity_poly.pdbx_seq_one_letter_code
_entity_poly.pdbx_strand_id
1 'polypeptide(L)'
;MILTVLKWIGIVLLIVFLASGAYVFGMQFADGPNGLIRGGPFEIGELAEAPEDWNFLKGRMEIEFQTFEPDTSRVVWLGVLD
;
A
#
# COMPACT_ATOMS: atom_id res chain seq x y z
N MET A 1 27.20 -29.18 -13.44
CA MET A 1 26.95 -27.78 -13.89
C MET A 1 25.47 -27.43 -13.87
N ILE A 2 24.59 -28.16 -14.57
CA ILE A 2 23.15 -27.81 -14.67
C ILE A 2 22.39 -27.88 -13.33
N LEU A 3 22.66 -28.90 -12.50
CA LEU A 3 22.05 -29.04 -11.17
C LEU A 3 22.48 -27.92 -10.20
N THR A 4 23.71 -27.43 -10.34
CA THR A 4 24.24 -26.32 -9.55
C THR A 4 23.52 -25.01 -9.91
N VAL A 5 23.31 -24.76 -11.20
CA VAL A 5 22.56 -23.59 -11.70
C VAL A 5 21.10 -23.65 -11.23
N LEU A 6 20.44 -24.81 -11.39
CA LEU A 6 19.05 -24.99 -10.96
C LEU A 6 18.89 -24.79 -9.44
N LYS A 7 19.85 -25.27 -8.63
CA LYS A 7 19.86 -25.04 -7.17
C LYS A 7 19.85 -23.56 -6.84
N TRP A 8 20.72 -22.78 -7.47
CA TRP A 8 20.82 -21.34 -7.21
C TRP A 8 19.58 -20.57 -7.69
N ILE A 9 19.01 -20.94 -8.84
CA ILE A 9 17.72 -20.38 -9.29
C ILE A 9 16.64 -20.64 -8.24
N GLY A 10 16.54 -21.89 -7.75
CA GLY A 10 15.56 -22.25 -6.71
C GLY A 10 15.76 -21.45 -5.41
N ILE A 11 17.01 -21.26 -4.98
CA ILE A 11 17.34 -20.46 -3.79
C ILE A 11 16.92 -19.00 -3.99
N VAL A 12 17.24 -18.39 -5.15
CA VAL A 12 16.88 -17.00 -5.44
C VAL A 12 15.36 -16.83 -5.46
N LEU A 13 14.64 -17.73 -6.11
CA LEU A 13 13.17 -17.68 -6.14
C LEU A 13 12.57 -17.81 -4.74
N LEU A 14 13.09 -18.71 -3.91
CA LEU A 14 12.65 -18.86 -2.52
C LEU A 14 12.90 -17.57 -1.72
N ILE A 15 14.08 -16.95 -1.87
CA ILE A 15 14.41 -15.70 -1.18
C ILE A 15 13.46 -14.58 -1.60
N VAL A 16 13.23 -14.40 -2.91
CA VAL A 16 12.30 -13.37 -3.40
C VAL A 16 10.89 -13.60 -2.86
N PHE A 17 10.41 -14.85 -2.90
CA PHE A 17 9.09 -15.20 -2.35
C PHE A 17 8.97 -14.86 -0.86
N LEU A 18 9.95 -15.27 -0.05
CA LEU A 18 9.97 -14.98 1.39
C LEU A 18 10.07 -13.47 1.66
N ALA A 19 10.90 -12.74 0.91
CA ALA A 19 11.05 -11.30 1.05
C ALA A 19 9.75 -10.55 0.70
N SER A 20 9.08 -10.92 -0.40
CA SER A 20 7.79 -10.34 -0.78
C SER A 20 6.70 -10.65 0.25
N GLY A 21 6.65 -11.88 0.76
CA GLY A 21 5.71 -12.26 1.82
C GLY A 21 5.95 -11.48 3.11
N ALA A 22 7.21 -11.37 3.55
CA ALA A 22 7.60 -10.57 4.71
C ALA A 22 7.26 -9.09 4.54
N TYR A 23 7.46 -8.54 3.34
CA TYR A 23 7.12 -7.16 3.02
C TYR A 23 5.61 -6.90 3.13
N VAL A 24 4.78 -7.72 2.47
CA VAL A 24 3.31 -7.58 2.51
C VAL A 24 2.76 -7.79 3.93
N PHE A 25 3.38 -8.69 4.71
CA PHE A 25 3.04 -8.86 6.12
C PHE A 25 3.45 -7.65 6.97
N GLY A 26 4.65 -7.11 6.75
CA GLY A 26 5.16 -5.95 7.47
C GLY A 26 4.35 -4.68 7.20
N MET A 27 3.82 -4.51 5.99
CA MET A 27 2.98 -3.37 5.61
C MET A 27 1.70 -3.24 6.45
N GLN A 28 1.26 -4.30 7.14
CA GLN A 28 0.12 -4.26 8.05
C GLN A 28 0.38 -3.38 9.28
N PHE A 29 1.65 -3.11 9.58
CA PHE A 29 2.09 -2.26 10.69
C PHE A 29 2.62 -0.89 10.20
N ALA A 30 2.48 -0.60 8.91
CA ALA A 30 2.83 0.70 8.35
C ALA A 30 1.69 1.70 8.54
N ASP A 31 2.04 2.94 8.84
CA ASP A 31 1.13 4.08 8.89
C ASP A 31 0.79 4.52 7.47
N GLY A 32 -0.27 3.93 6.91
CA GLY A 32 -0.69 4.18 5.53
C GLY A 32 -0.17 3.17 4.49
N PRO A 33 -0.73 3.22 3.27
CA PRO A 33 -0.41 2.30 2.20
C PRO A 33 0.93 2.64 1.54
N ASN A 34 1.45 1.72 0.73
CA ASN A 34 2.58 2.01 -0.16
C ASN A 34 2.20 1.63 -1.59
N GLY A 35 1.73 2.63 -2.34
CA GLY A 35 1.20 2.45 -3.69
C GLY A 35 0.06 1.43 -3.71
N LEU A 36 0.25 0.31 -4.43
CA LEU A 36 -0.76 -0.74 -4.58
C LEU A 36 -0.88 -1.67 -3.35
N ILE A 37 0.04 -1.56 -2.39
CA ILE A 37 0.05 -2.43 -1.21
C ILE A 37 -0.68 -1.73 -0.07
N ARG A 38 -1.75 -2.37 0.42
CA ARG A 38 -2.51 -1.92 1.58
C ARG A 38 -1.61 -1.81 2.80
N GLY A 39 -1.82 -0.76 3.58
CA GLY A 39 -1.12 -0.52 4.84
C GLY A 39 -1.96 -0.87 6.06
N GLY A 40 -1.39 -0.61 7.23
CA GLY A 40 -2.11 -0.54 8.49
C GLY A 40 -3.01 0.70 8.57
N PRO A 41 -3.66 0.92 9.72
CA PRO A 41 -4.37 2.17 10.00
C PRO A 41 -3.43 3.37 9.93
N PHE A 42 -3.99 4.54 9.65
CA PHE A 42 -3.30 5.80 9.85
C PHE A 42 -3.17 6.08 11.35
N GLU A 43 -1.95 6.33 11.80
CA GLU A 43 -1.62 6.61 13.19
C GLU A 43 -1.19 8.05 13.42
N ILE A 44 -0.58 8.68 12.41
CA ILE A 44 -0.06 10.05 12.49
C ILE A 44 -0.99 11.00 11.75
N GLY A 45 -1.12 12.23 12.27
CA GLY A 45 -1.86 13.32 11.65
C GLY A 45 -2.71 14.07 12.64
N GLU A 46 -3.48 15.03 12.12
CA GLU A 46 -4.46 15.78 12.88
C GLU A 46 -5.84 15.52 12.29
N LEU A 47 -6.85 15.35 13.15
CA LEU A 47 -8.23 15.31 12.71
C LEU A 47 -8.60 16.68 12.16
N ALA A 48 -8.80 16.75 10.85
CA ALA A 48 -9.27 17.94 10.17
C ALA A 48 -10.79 17.87 9.98
N GLU A 49 -11.44 19.04 10.10
CA GLU A 49 -12.83 19.16 9.65
C GLU A 49 -12.92 18.94 8.14
N ALA A 50 -14.06 18.42 7.69
CA ALA A 50 -14.30 18.28 6.27
C ALA A 50 -14.26 19.67 5.60
N PRO A 51 -13.48 19.84 4.52
CA PRO A 51 -13.40 21.13 3.84
C PRO A 51 -14.76 21.47 3.22
N GLU A 52 -15.09 22.76 3.19
CA GLU A 52 -16.31 23.26 2.52
C GLU A 52 -16.29 23.01 1.01
N ASP A 53 -15.09 22.86 0.43
CA ASP A 53 -14.86 22.62 -0.99
C ASP A 53 -13.78 21.56 -1.21
N TRP A 54 -14.04 20.63 -2.13
CA TRP A 54 -13.14 19.56 -2.54
C TRP A 54 -12.37 19.86 -3.83
N ASN A 55 -12.46 21.08 -4.38
CA ASN A 55 -11.74 21.49 -5.60
C ASN A 55 -10.22 21.37 -5.49
N PHE A 56 -9.64 21.36 -4.28
CA PHE A 56 -8.21 21.10 -4.08
C PHE A 56 -7.77 19.68 -4.51
N LEU A 57 -8.73 18.78 -4.71
CA LEU A 57 -8.50 17.46 -5.29
C LEU A 57 -8.50 17.46 -6.83
N LYS A 58 -8.91 18.55 -7.49
CA LYS A 58 -8.84 18.65 -8.97
C LYS A 58 -7.41 18.45 -9.45
N GLY A 59 -7.25 17.59 -10.46
CA GLY A 59 -5.95 17.21 -11.00
C GLY A 59 -5.20 16.14 -10.21
N ARG A 60 -5.72 15.68 -9.06
CA ARG A 60 -5.21 14.47 -8.39
C ARG A 60 -5.84 13.23 -9.00
N MET A 61 -5.02 12.22 -9.29
CA MET A 61 -5.51 10.92 -9.76
C MET A 61 -5.89 9.99 -8.60
N GLU A 62 -5.19 10.12 -7.48
CA GLU A 62 -5.23 9.17 -6.39
C GLU A 62 -5.28 9.89 -5.04
N ILE A 63 -5.94 9.25 -4.07
CA ILE A 63 -5.91 9.61 -2.66
C ILE A 63 -5.65 8.36 -1.83
N GLU A 64 -5.08 8.57 -0.65
CA GLU A 64 -4.97 7.54 0.37
C GLU A 64 -6.11 7.72 1.37
N PHE A 65 -6.80 6.63 1.72
CA PHE A 65 -7.79 6.66 2.79
C PHE A 65 -7.87 5.31 3.51
N GLN A 66 -8.46 5.33 4.70
CA GLN A 66 -8.65 4.15 5.56
C GLN A 66 -10.12 3.74 5.60
N THR A 67 -10.37 2.44 5.50
CA THR A 67 -11.68 1.88 5.82
C THR A 67 -11.76 1.59 7.31
N PHE A 68 -12.91 1.85 7.94
CA PHE A 68 -13.10 1.58 9.37
C PHE A 68 -13.14 0.07 9.67
N GLU A 69 -13.82 -0.71 8.83
CA GLU A 69 -13.88 -2.16 8.94
C GLU A 69 -13.61 -2.81 7.56
N PRO A 70 -12.47 -3.52 7.38
CA PRO A 70 -11.35 -3.67 8.30
C PRO A 70 -10.49 -2.40 8.38
N ASP A 71 -9.86 -2.20 9.54
CA ASP A 71 -9.01 -1.06 9.84
C ASP A 71 -7.70 -1.08 9.02
N THR A 72 -7.80 -0.62 7.77
CA THR A 72 -6.73 -0.75 6.77
C THR A 72 -6.75 0.41 5.80
N SER A 73 -5.56 0.88 5.43
CA SER A 73 -5.37 1.97 4.49
C SER A 73 -5.11 1.49 3.07
N ARG A 74 -5.50 2.31 2.08
CA ARG A 74 -5.37 2.01 0.65
C ARG A 74 -5.30 3.27 -0.20
N VAL A 75 -4.68 3.13 -1.37
CA VAL A 75 -4.77 4.11 -2.45
C VAL A 75 -6.02 3.81 -3.28
N VAL A 76 -6.77 4.85 -3.65
CA VAL A 76 -7.86 4.74 -4.64
C VAL A 76 -7.78 5.82 -5.69
N TRP A 77 -8.36 5.51 -6.84
CA TRP A 77 -8.58 6.46 -7.91
C TRP A 77 -9.78 7.36 -7.62
N LEU A 78 -9.59 8.64 -7.90
CA LEU A 78 -10.56 9.70 -7.74
C LEU A 78 -10.97 10.22 -9.11
N GLY A 79 -12.26 10.48 -9.29
CA GLY A 79 -12.77 11.35 -10.35
C GLY A 79 -13.41 12.58 -9.72
N VAL A 80 -13.02 13.78 -10.17
CA VAL A 80 -13.71 15.03 -9.81
C VAL A 80 -14.64 15.40 -10.96
N LEU A 81 -15.93 15.53 -10.66
CA LEU A 81 -16.94 15.97 -11.60
C LEU A 81 -17.12 17.49 -11.50
N ASP A 82 -17.40 18.15 -12.62
CA ASP A 82 -17.68 19.58 -12.70
C ASP A 82 -19.16 19.90 -12.45
#